data_AF-A0A1C5QLV0-F1
#
_entry.id   AF-A0A1C5QLV0-F1
#
_cell.length_a   1.000
_cell.length_b   1.000
_cell.length_c   1.000
_cell.angle_alpha   90.00
_cell.angle_beta   90.00
_cell.angle_gamma   90.00
#
_symmetry.space_group_name_H-M   'P 1'
#
loop_
_entity.id
_entity.type
_entity.pdbx_description
1 polymer ?
#
loop_
_entity_poly.entity_id
_entity_poly.type
_entity_poly.pdbx_seq_one_letter_code
_entity_poly.pdbx_strand_id
1 'polypeptide(L)'
;MKKFLAIAAHVISGLGNDLLGWVIIISFELTGSEGKFQYGVFHWIIFACGLIHIAVSVLYSLLVWKKGTANGHALSGKILAVYDIVMTLVPYVYWFVVCVL
;
A
#
# COMPACT_ATOMS: atom_id res chain seq x y z
N MET A 1 -1.52 26.75 -10.83
CA MET A 1 -2.43 26.17 -9.81
C MET A 1 -2.81 24.72 -10.09
N LYS A 2 -3.43 24.36 -11.24
CA LYS A 2 -3.91 22.98 -11.51
C LYS A 2 -2.84 21.87 -11.39
N LYS A 3 -1.62 22.11 -11.87
CA LYS A 3 -0.50 21.14 -11.76
C LYS A 3 -0.06 20.89 -10.32
N PHE A 4 0.00 21.94 -9.50
CA PHE A 4 0.41 21.84 -8.09
C PHE A 4 -0.63 21.06 -7.27
N LEU A 5 -1.91 21.32 -7.51
CA LEU A 5 -3.01 20.60 -6.86
C LEU A 5 -3.00 19.10 -7.21
N ALA A 6 -2.68 18.75 -8.46
CA ALA A 6 -2.58 17.36 -8.89
C ALA A 6 -1.43 16.60 -8.21
N ILE A 7 -0.28 17.27 -8.04
CA ILE A 7 0.87 16.70 -7.32
C ILE A 7 0.54 16.54 -5.83
N ALA A 8 -0.04 17.56 -5.20
CA ALA A 8 -0.44 17.50 -3.79
C ALA A 8 -1.45 16.37 -3.53
N ALA A 9 -2.48 16.24 -4.39
CA ALA A 9 -3.47 15.17 -4.28
C ALA A 9 -2.83 13.78 -4.38
N HIS A 10 -1.83 13.63 -5.27
CA HIS A 10 -1.11 12.38 -5.43
C HIS A 10 -0.23 12.04 -4.22
N VAL A 11 0.47 13.03 -3.65
CA VAL A 11 1.27 12.84 -2.43
C VAL A 11 0.38 12.45 -1.25
N ILE A 12 -0.76 13.12 -1.10
CA ILE A 12 -1.71 12.81 -0.02
C ILE A 12 -2.32 11.40 -0.20
N SER A 13 -2.66 11.00 -1.43
CA SER A 13 -3.19 9.66 -1.67
C SER A 13 -2.14 8.58 -1.45
N GLY A 14 -0.89 8.81 -1.88
CA GLY A 14 0.23 7.90 -1.63
C GLY A 14 0.49 7.72 -0.13
N LEU A 15 0.50 8.82 0.63
CA LEU A 15 0.66 8.80 2.09
C LEU A 15 -0.51 8.08 2.79
N GLY A 16 -1.74 8.34 2.36
CA GLY A 16 -2.92 7.67 2.90
C GLY A 16 -2.92 6.16 2.65
N ASN A 17 -2.45 5.76 1.47
CA ASN A 17 -2.31 4.35 1.10
C ASN A 17 -1.22 3.64 1.93
N ASP A 18 -0.07 4.27 2.16
CA ASP A 18 0.97 3.74 3.05
C ASP A 18 0.47 3.59 4.49
N LEU A 19 -0.15 4.65 5.03
CA LEU A 19 -0.72 4.65 6.39
C LEU A 19 -1.77 3.54 6.56
N LEU A 20 -2.60 3.29 5.54
CA LEU A 20 -3.58 2.22 5.57
C LEU A 20 -2.92 0.83 5.63
N GLY A 21 -1.81 0.64 4.91
CA GLY A 21 -0.99 -0.57 5.01
C GLY A 21 -0.51 -0.84 6.44
N TRP A 22 0.05 0.19 7.09
CA TRP A 22 0.47 0.12 8.50
C TRP A 22 -0.69 -0.18 9.46
N VAL A 23 -1.85 0.47 9.27
CA VAL A 23 -3.05 0.22 10.08
C VAL A 23 -3.51 -1.23 9.97
N ILE A 24 -3.48 -1.82 8.77
CA ILE A 24 -3.86 -3.22 8.56
C ILE A 24 -2.93 -4.15 9.37
N ILE A 25 -1.62 -3.91 9.36
CA ILE A 25 -0.65 -4.76 10.07
C ILE A 25 -0.74 -4.58 11.58
N ILE A 26 -0.84 -3.34 12.07
CA ILE A 26 -1.04 -3.10 13.51
C ILE A 26 -2.33 -3.78 13.97
N SER A 27 -3.41 -3.68 13.20
CA SER A 27 -4.67 -4.39 13.51
C SER A 27 -4.49 -5.90 13.51
N PHE A 28 -3.68 -6.42 12.58
CA PHE A 28 -3.34 -7.84 12.53
C PHE A 28 -2.58 -8.27 13.80
N GLU A 29 -1.54 -7.55 14.19
CA GLU A 29 -0.75 -7.81 15.40
C GLU A 29 -1.60 -7.71 16.69
N LEU A 30 -2.40 -6.66 16.83
CA LEU A 30 -3.28 -6.43 18.00
C LEU A 30 -4.34 -7.51 18.19
N THR A 31 -4.71 -8.19 17.11
CA THR A 31 -5.72 -9.26 17.14
C THR A 31 -5.08 -10.64 17.21
N GLY A 32 -3.75 -10.70 17.28
CA GLY A 32 -2.97 -11.91 17.51
C GLY A 32 -2.50 -12.05 18.96
N SER A 33 -1.70 -13.08 19.23
CA SER A 33 -0.95 -13.20 20.49
C SER A 33 0.54 -13.26 20.15
N GLU A 34 1.29 -12.25 20.61
CA GLU A 34 2.75 -12.21 20.56
C GLU A 34 3.35 -12.57 19.17
N GLY A 35 2.84 -11.95 18.11
CA GLY A 35 3.41 -12.12 16.76
C GLY A 35 3.13 -13.47 16.08
N LYS A 36 2.28 -14.33 16.65
CA LYS A 36 1.90 -15.60 16.01
C LYS A 36 0.63 -15.43 15.17
N PHE A 37 0.65 -16.01 13.96
CA PHE A 37 -0.53 -16.10 13.09
C PHE A 37 -1.66 -16.87 13.80
N GLN A 38 -2.78 -16.20 14.05
CA GLN A 38 -3.94 -16.81 14.69
C GLN A 38 -4.99 -17.27 13.67
N TYR A 39 -5.67 -18.38 13.96
CA TYR A 39 -6.73 -18.93 13.11
C TYR A 39 -8.13 -18.32 13.38
N GLY A 40 -8.20 -17.23 14.14
CA GLY A 40 -9.45 -16.55 14.45
C GLY A 40 -10.07 -15.91 13.20
N VAL A 41 -11.41 -15.88 13.12
CA VAL A 41 -12.15 -15.30 11.98
C VAL A 41 -11.73 -13.84 11.72
N PHE A 42 -11.54 -13.05 12.77
CA PHE A 42 -11.13 -11.65 12.65
C PHE A 42 -9.72 -11.48 12.05
N HIS A 43 -8.81 -12.41 12.39
CA HIS A 43 -7.44 -12.42 11.89
C HIS A 43 -7.40 -12.74 10.38
N TRP A 44 -8.23 -13.70 9.94
CA TRP A 44 -8.43 -13.99 8.52
C TRP A 44 -9.06 -12.84 7.73
N ILE A 45 -10.00 -12.10 8.35
CA ILE A 45 -10.59 -10.90 7.73
C ILE A 45 -9.50 -9.83 7.51
N ILE A 46 -8.66 -9.57 8.51
CA ILE A 46 -7.59 -8.56 8.38
C ILE A 46 -6.55 -9.01 7.34
N PHE A 47 -6.21 -10.29 7.30
CA PHE A 47 -5.34 -10.86 6.26
C PHE A 47 -5.90 -10.63 4.85
N ALA A 48 -7.19 -10.92 4.65
CA ALA A 48 -7.87 -10.68 3.38
C ALA A 48 -7.89 -9.19 3.02
N CYS A 49 -8.13 -8.30 3.99
CA CYS A 49 -8.03 -6.85 3.80
C CYS A 49 -6.63 -6.44 3.34
N GLY A 50 -5.57 -7.02 3.90
CA GLY A 50 -4.19 -6.79 3.47
C GLY A 50 -3.95 -7.20 2.02
N LEU A 51 -4.42 -8.38 1.61
CA LEU A 51 -4.30 -8.83 0.21
C LEU A 51 -5.05 -7.93 -0.77
N ILE A 52 -6.28 -7.54 -0.42
CA ILE A 52 -7.09 -6.63 -1.22
C ILE A 52 -6.41 -5.26 -1.31
N HIS A 53 -5.87 -4.75 -0.20
CA HIS A 53 -5.15 -3.48 -0.17
C HIS A 53 -3.95 -3.51 -1.13
N ILE A 54 -3.07 -4.52 -1.04
CA ILE A 54 -1.93 -4.66 -1.96
C ILE A 54 -2.39 -4.66 -3.42
N ALA A 55 -3.41 -5.46 -3.75
CA ALA A 55 -3.91 -5.56 -5.12
C ALA A 55 -4.45 -4.22 -5.65
N VAL A 56 -5.23 -3.51 -4.83
CA VAL A 56 -5.81 -2.20 -5.18
C VAL A 56 -4.74 -1.13 -5.28
N SER A 57 -3.77 -1.09 -4.37
CA SER A 57 -2.65 -0.13 -4.41
C SER A 57 -1.78 -0.33 -5.65
N VAL A 58 -1.44 -1.58 -6.01
CA VAL A 58 -0.67 -1.87 -7.23
C VAL A 58 -1.46 -1.43 -8.47
N LEU A 59 -2.76 -1.76 -8.54
CA LEU A 59 -3.60 -1.32 -9.64
C LEU A 59 -3.66 0.21 -9.73
N TYR A 60 -3.81 0.90 -8.60
CA TYR A 60 -3.80 2.36 -8.53
C TYR A 60 -2.49 2.94 -9.09
N SER A 61 -1.33 2.46 -8.63
CA SER A 61 -0.02 2.93 -9.10
C SER A 61 0.17 2.71 -10.61
N LEU A 62 -0.30 1.58 -11.15
CA LEU A 62 -0.26 1.31 -12.60
C LEU A 62 -1.17 2.26 -13.39
N LEU A 63 -2.36 2.58 -12.89
CA LEU A 63 -3.28 3.52 -13.53
C LEU A 63 -2.71 4.96 -13.52
N VAL A 64 -2.10 5.37 -12.42
CA VAL A 64 -1.37 6.64 -12.32
C VAL A 64 -0.24 6.67 -13.35
N TRP A 65 0.58 5.62 -13.43
CA TRP A 65 1.67 5.55 -14.41
C TRP A 65 1.16 5.64 -15.85
N LYS A 66 0.09 4.92 -16.19
CA LYS A 66 -0.55 4.99 -17.51
C LYS A 66 -0.99 6.42 -17.83
N LYS A 67 -1.61 7.10 -16.87
CA LYS A 67 -2.03 8.50 -16.99
C LYS A 67 -0.83 9.46 -17.12
N GLY A 68 0.24 9.25 -16.36
CA GLY A 68 1.47 10.03 -16.46
C GLY A 68 2.16 9.88 -17.82
N THR A 69 2.18 8.67 -18.36
CA THR A 69 2.70 8.35 -19.70
C THR A 69 1.91 9.06 -20.80
N ALA A 70 0.58 9.02 -20.73
CA ALA A 70 -0.29 9.72 -21.68
C ALA A 70 -0.11 11.26 -21.67
N ASN A 71 0.38 11.82 -20.56
CA ASN A 71 0.63 13.26 -20.40
C ASN A 71 2.10 13.66 -20.69
N GLY A 72 2.91 12.77 -21.28
CA GLY A 72 4.31 13.05 -21.64
C GLY A 72 5.31 12.96 -20.48
N HIS A 73 4.88 12.50 -19.30
CA HIS A 73 5.72 12.34 -18.09
C HIS A 73 6.02 10.87 -17.78
N ALA A 74 6.35 10.07 -18.80
CA ALA A 74 6.48 8.61 -18.68
C ALA A 74 7.54 8.17 -17.65
N LEU A 75 8.69 8.84 -17.60
CA LEU A 75 9.78 8.51 -16.68
C LEU A 75 9.42 8.85 -15.22
N SER A 76 8.89 10.06 -14.98
CA SER A 76 8.46 10.50 -13.65
C SER A 76 7.29 9.67 -13.13
N GLY A 77 6.32 9.34 -13.98
CA GLY A 77 5.21 8.45 -13.63
C GLY A 77 5.65 7.03 -13.30
N LYS A 78 6.68 6.50 -13.98
CA LYS A 78 7.23 5.17 -13.70
C LYS A 78 7.94 5.12 -12.35
N ILE A 79 8.81 6.10 -12.07
CA ILE A 79 9.53 6.19 -10.78
C ILE A 79 8.54 6.28 -9.62
N LEU A 80 7.51 7.12 -9.78
CA LEU A 80 6.50 7.33 -8.75
C LEU A 80 5.65 6.08 -8.50
N ALA A 81 5.23 5.38 -9.56
CA ALA A 81 4.50 4.13 -9.41
C ALA A 81 5.34 3.03 -8.74
N VAL A 82 6.62 2.93 -9.08
CA VAL A 82 7.53 1.99 -8.40
C VAL A 82 7.67 2.34 -6.92
N TYR A 83 7.84 3.63 -6.61
CA TYR A 83 7.92 4.09 -5.22
C TYR A 83 6.66 3.75 -4.43
N ASP A 84 5.47 4.03 -4.96
CA ASP A 84 4.19 3.74 -4.29
C ASP A 84 4.00 2.23 -4.07
N ILE A 85 4.37 1.40 -5.03
CA ILE A 85 4.31 -0.06 -4.91
C ILE A 85 5.27 -0.54 -3.81
N VAL A 86 6.52 -0.06 -3.82
CA VAL A 86 7.52 -0.45 -2.81
C VAL A 86 7.05 -0.03 -1.41
N MET A 87 6.59 1.21 -1.24
CA MET A 87 6.10 1.68 0.05
C MET A 87 4.86 0.91 0.51
N THR A 88 3.94 0.57 -0.40
CA THR A 88 2.81 -0.31 -0.06
C THR A 88 3.28 -1.67 0.45
N LEU A 89 4.34 -2.25 -0.13
CA LEU A 89 4.82 -3.59 0.21
C LEU A 89 5.65 -3.61 1.51
N VAL A 90 6.35 -2.53 1.85
CA VAL A 90 7.24 -2.44 3.03
C VAL A 90 6.55 -2.90 4.33
N PRO A 91 5.35 -2.41 4.68
CA PRO A 91 4.64 -2.87 5.86
C PRO A 91 4.44 -4.40 5.83
N TYR A 92 4.00 -4.97 4.70
CA TYR A 92 3.69 -6.39 4.60
C TYR A 92 4.92 -7.28 4.62
N VAL A 93 6.05 -6.80 4.08
CA VAL A 93 7.33 -7.48 4.19
C VAL A 93 7.82 -7.48 5.63
N TYR A 94 7.73 -6.35 6.34
CA TYR A 94 8.02 -6.28 7.78
C TYR A 94 7.18 -7.31 8.54
N TRP A 95 5.87 -7.32 8.30
CA TRP A 95 4.96 -8.28 8.92
C TRP A 95 5.35 -9.73 8.61
N PHE A 96 5.65 -10.07 7.35
CA PHE A 96 6.05 -11.42 6.98
C PHE A 96 7.33 -11.85 7.70
N VAL A 97 8.33 -10.96 7.81
CA VAL A 97 9.59 -11.25 8.50
C VAL A 97 9.39 -11.41 10.00
N VAL A 98 8.55 -10.60 10.64
CA VAL A 98 8.38 -10.60 12.10
C VAL A 98 7.41 -11.68 12.57
N CYS A 99 6.35 -11.98 11.81
CA CYS A 99 5.26 -12.85 12.24
C CYS A 99 5.26 -14.24 11.61
N VAL A 100 5.97 -14.44 10.49
CA VAL A 100 5.95 -15.73 9.76
C VAL A 100 7.32 -16.43 9.78
N LEU A 101 8.42 -15.68 9.74
CA LEU A 101 9.78 -16.22 9.80
C LEU A 101 10.24 -16.52 11.24
#